data_AF-A0A370WS78-F1
#
_entry.id   AF-A0A370WS78-F1
#
_cell.length_a   1.000
_cell.length_b   1.000
_cell.length_c   1.000
_cell.angle_alpha   90.00
_cell.angle_beta   90.00
_cell.angle_gamma   90.00
#
_symmetry.space_group_name_H-M   'P 1'
#
loop_
_entity.id
_entity.type
_entity.pdbx_description
1 polymer ?
#
loop_
_entity_poly.entity_id
_entity_poly.type
_entity_poly.pdbx_seq_one_letter_code
_entity_poly.pdbx_strand_id
1 'polypeptide(L)'
;MTLSLAVLGIVDLPSRWVESGIALSVLVAALNNLYPVVNRRVWLIAFAFGFIHGLGFASALQGLRLPAGAMAASLGGFSVGVEIGQEAIVVAFLPLAFLLRKTRYYRVAVLRWGSLLIVIIAMGWFVQRAFNIAIPGFSAIIPN
;
A
#
# COMPACT_ATOMS: atom_id res chain seq x y z
N MET A 1 -15.89 10.47 2.00
CA MET A 1 -16.38 10.99 0.71
C MET A 1 -15.26 10.98 -0.33
N THR A 2 -14.76 9.77 -0.69
CA THR A 2 -13.75 9.53 -1.74
C THR A 2 -13.89 8.12 -2.33
N LEU A 3 -14.34 7.14 -1.52
CA LEU A 3 -14.78 5.83 -2.02
C LEU A 3 -15.98 5.88 -2.99
N SER A 4 -16.79 6.94 -2.94
CA SER A 4 -18.02 7.07 -3.74
C SER A 4 -17.75 7.19 -5.25
N LEU A 5 -16.58 7.66 -5.68
CA LEU A 5 -16.23 7.74 -7.11
C LEU A 5 -15.86 6.39 -7.72
N ALA A 6 -15.31 5.46 -6.93
CA ALA A 6 -15.02 4.10 -7.36
C ALA A 6 -16.29 3.22 -7.48
N VAL A 7 -17.31 3.51 -6.65
CA VAL A 7 -18.62 2.83 -6.71
C VAL A 7 -19.41 3.19 -7.96
N LEU A 8 -19.24 4.41 -8.50
CA LEU A 8 -20.02 4.90 -9.63
C LEU A 8 -19.55 4.40 -11.00
N GLY A 9 -18.50 3.57 -11.09
CA GLY A 9 -17.99 3.08 -12.37
C GLY A 9 -17.44 4.18 -13.30
N ILE A 10 -17.15 5.37 -12.75
CA ILE A 10 -16.69 6.52 -13.54
C ILE A 10 -15.20 6.39 -13.91
N VAL A 11 -14.43 5.63 -13.12
CA VAL A 11 -12.99 5.41 -13.34
C VAL A 11 -12.70 3.92 -13.35
N ASP A 12 -12.73 3.32 -14.53
CA ASP A 12 -12.28 1.94 -14.76
C ASP A 12 -10.81 1.98 -15.19
N LEU A 13 -9.91 2.00 -14.19
CA LEU A 13 -8.48 1.98 -14.43
C LEU A 13 -8.01 0.52 -14.57
N PRO A 14 -7.21 0.19 -15.60
CA PRO A 14 -6.61 -1.14 -15.71
C PRO A 14 -5.89 -1.52 -14.41
N SER A 15 -6.14 -2.72 -13.89
CA SER A 15 -5.54 -3.24 -12.65
C SER A 15 -4.02 -3.05 -12.62
N ARG A 16 -3.37 -3.25 -13.77
CA ARG A 16 -1.95 -2.99 -14.00
C ARG A 16 -1.49 -1.63 -13.49
N TRP A 17 -2.21 -0.55 -13.80
CA TRP A 17 -1.83 0.81 -13.40
C TRP A 17 -2.06 1.05 -11.91
N VAL A 18 -3.14 0.51 -11.37
CA VAL A 18 -3.47 0.64 -9.96
C VAL A 18 -2.43 -0.09 -9.10
N GLU A 19 -2.12 -1.34 -9.44
CA GLU A 19 -1.11 -2.14 -8.76
C GLU A 19 0.30 -1.56 -8.91
N SER A 20 0.64 -1.01 -10.09
CA SER A 20 1.90 -0.26 -10.27
C SER A 20 1.94 0.96 -9.33
N GLY A 21 0.82 1.69 -9.18
CA GLY A 21 0.70 2.79 -8.24
C GLY A 21 0.87 2.36 -6.78
N ILE A 22 0.29 1.21 -6.41
CA ILE A 22 0.45 0.61 -5.07
C ILE A 22 1.92 0.26 -4.84
N ALA A 23 2.55 -0.47 -5.75
CA ALA A 23 3.97 -0.84 -5.66
C ALA A 23 4.87 0.39 -5.53
N LEU A 24 4.61 1.43 -6.34
CA LEU A 24 5.34 2.69 -6.29
C LEU A 24 5.15 3.41 -4.94
N SER A 25 3.95 3.41 -4.37
CA SER A 25 3.70 4.02 -3.05
C SER A 25 4.52 3.35 -1.94
N VAL A 26 4.63 2.01 -1.96
CA VAL A 26 5.44 1.24 -1.02
C VAL A 26 6.92 1.53 -1.22
N LEU A 27 7.39 1.60 -2.47
CA LEU A 27 8.76 1.97 -2.82
C LEU A 27 9.11 3.37 -2.28
N VAL A 28 8.25 4.35 -2.51
CA VAL A 28 8.44 5.73 -2.01
C VAL A 28 8.47 5.75 -0.48
N ALA A 29 7.56 5.04 0.20
CA ALA A 29 7.55 4.97 1.66
C ALA A 29 8.85 4.36 2.22
N ALA A 30 9.33 3.27 1.62
CA ALA A 30 10.56 2.61 2.03
C ALA A 30 11.81 3.47 1.76
N LEU A 31 11.86 4.17 0.63
CA LEU A 31 12.92 5.15 0.36
C LEU A 31 12.89 6.31 1.35
N ASN A 32 11.70 6.80 1.72
CA ASN A 32 11.56 7.88 2.70
C ASN A 32 12.01 7.46 4.11
N ASN A 33 11.94 6.17 4.46
CA ASN A 33 12.51 5.66 5.70
C ASN A 33 14.06 5.71 5.71
N LEU A 34 14.70 5.57 4.55
CA LEU A 34 16.16 5.62 4.40
C LEU A 34 16.67 7.06 4.26
N TYR A 35 15.98 7.84 3.44
CA TYR A 35 16.29 9.21 3.08
C TYR A 35 15.02 10.05 3.25
N PRO A 36 14.76 10.60 4.45
CA PRO A 36 13.53 11.32 4.75
C PRO A 36 13.49 12.66 4.01
N VAL A 37 12.97 12.64 2.79
CA VAL A 37 12.78 13.80 1.90
C VAL A 37 11.37 14.36 2.01
N VAL A 38 10.39 13.55 2.41
CA VAL A 38 9.00 13.95 2.61
C VAL A 38 8.83 14.54 4.02
N ASN A 39 9.20 15.80 4.17
CA ASN A 39 9.06 16.51 5.45
C ASN A 39 7.92 17.55 5.44
N ARG A 40 7.26 17.74 4.30
CA ARG A 40 6.14 18.67 4.13
C ARG A 40 5.00 17.98 3.40
N ARG A 41 3.76 18.39 3.68
CA ARG A 41 2.55 17.89 2.98
C ARG A 41 2.33 16.37 3.08
N VAL A 42 2.78 15.76 4.17
CA VAL A 42 2.58 14.32 4.46
C VAL A 42 1.12 13.91 4.31
N TRP A 43 0.20 14.79 4.71
CA TRP A 43 -1.25 14.56 4.57
C TRP A 43 -1.72 14.39 3.11
N LEU A 44 -1.11 15.11 2.16
CA LEU A 44 -1.43 14.96 0.73
C LEU A 44 -0.92 13.62 0.18
N ILE A 45 0.25 13.17 0.64
CA ILE A 45 0.81 11.88 0.22
C ILE A 45 0.01 10.72 0.84
N ALA A 46 -0.36 10.83 2.11
CA ALA A 46 -1.24 9.87 2.76
C ALA A 46 -2.59 9.77 2.04
N PHE A 47 -3.17 10.91 1.65
CA PHE A 47 -4.39 10.94 0.85
C PHE A 47 -4.21 10.27 -0.51
N ALA A 48 -3.14 10.60 -1.24
CA ALA A 48 -2.86 10.01 -2.56
C ALA A 48 -2.65 8.49 -2.47
N PHE A 49 -1.90 8.02 -1.47
CA PHE A 49 -1.69 6.60 -1.23
C PHE A 49 -3.02 5.92 -0.87
N GLY A 50 -3.77 6.46 0.09
CA GLY A 50 -5.08 5.93 0.47
C GLY A 50 -6.05 5.86 -0.72
N PHE A 51 -6.03 6.85 -1.61
CA PHE A 51 -6.84 6.85 -2.83
C PHE A 51 -6.44 5.72 -3.80
N ILE A 52 -5.15 5.58 -4.12
CA ILE A 52 -4.65 4.52 -5.02
C ILE A 52 -4.97 3.13 -4.46
N HIS A 53 -4.78 2.93 -3.15
CA HIS A 53 -5.07 1.66 -2.49
C HIS A 53 -6.58 1.37 -2.46
N GLY A 54 -7.40 2.39 -2.23
CA GLY A 54 -8.86 2.28 -2.30
C GLY A 54 -9.37 1.90 -3.69
N LEU A 55 -8.75 2.42 -4.75
CA LEU A 55 -9.04 1.99 -6.13
C LEU A 55 -8.69 0.52 -6.35
N GLY A 56 -7.54 0.05 -5.87
CA GLY A 56 -7.12 -1.35 -6.03
C GLY A 56 -8.08 -2.32 -5.37
N PHE A 57 -8.53 -1.98 -4.17
CA PHE A 57 -9.56 -2.77 -3.48
C PHE A 57 -10.90 -2.76 -4.20
N ALA A 58 -11.35 -1.60 -4.69
CA ALA A 58 -12.59 -1.48 -5.45
C ALA A 58 -12.56 -2.32 -6.74
N SER A 59 -11.46 -2.27 -7.50
CA SER A 59 -11.27 -3.09 -8.70
C SER A 59 -11.32 -4.60 -8.37
N ALA A 60 -10.73 -5.03 -7.26
CA ALA A 60 -10.79 -6.42 -6.82
C ALA A 60 -12.23 -6.86 -6.47
N LEU A 61 -13.00 -6.01 -5.78
CA LEU A 61 -14.41 -6.30 -5.47
C LEU A 61 -15.31 -6.31 -6.71
N GLN A 62 -15.06 -5.43 -7.69
CA GLN A 62 -15.82 -5.43 -8.95
C GLN A 62 -15.66 -6.75 -9.71
N GLY A 63 -14.48 -7.38 -9.63
CA GLY A 63 -14.23 -8.72 -10.16
C GLY A 63 -15.14 -9.81 -9.57
N LEU A 64 -15.67 -9.61 -8.37
CA LEU A 64 -16.58 -10.54 -7.69
C LEU A 64 -18.04 -10.41 -8.14
N ARG A 65 -18.38 -9.42 -8.98
CA ARG A 65 -19.73 -9.18 -9.53
C ARG A 65 -20.84 -9.14 -8.45
N LEU A 66 -20.54 -8.52 -7.31
CA LEU A 66 -21.47 -8.42 -6.18
C LEU A 66 -22.70 -7.56 -6.52
N PRO A 67 -23.88 -7.87 -5.95
CA PRO A 67 -25.01 -6.95 -5.95
C PRO A 67 -24.65 -5.59 -5.34
N ALA A 68 -25.24 -4.50 -5.82
CA ALA A 68 -24.88 -3.13 -5.42
C ALA A 68 -24.92 -2.89 -3.89
N GLY A 69 -25.92 -3.45 -3.19
CA GLY A 69 -26.01 -3.36 -1.73
C GLY A 69 -24.88 -4.09 -1.01
N ALA A 70 -24.46 -5.26 -1.53
CA ALA A 70 -23.34 -6.02 -0.98
C ALA A 70 -22.00 -5.30 -1.25
N MET A 71 -21.84 -4.68 -2.43
CA MET A 71 -20.66 -3.86 -2.75
C MET A 71 -20.48 -2.71 -1.75
N ALA A 72 -21.54 -1.95 -1.47
CA ALA A 72 -21.50 -0.85 -0.52
C ALA A 72 -21.15 -1.34 0.90
N ALA A 73 -21.77 -2.44 1.34
CA ALA A 73 -21.47 -3.06 2.62
C ALA A 73 -20.02 -3.56 2.72
N SER A 74 -19.50 -4.20 1.67
CA SER A 74 -18.10 -4.67 1.60
C SER A 74 -17.10 -3.51 1.65
N LEU A 75 -17.38 -2.40 0.97
CA LEU A 75 -16.54 -1.20 1.02
C LEU A 75 -16.55 -0.54 2.40
N GLY A 76 -17.73 -0.44 3.02
CA GLY A 76 -17.86 0.08 4.40
C GLY A 76 -17.11 -0.80 5.40
N GLY A 77 -17.34 -2.12 5.36
CA GLY A 77 -16.68 -3.09 6.23
C GLY A 77 -15.16 -3.12 6.04
N PHE A 78 -14.67 -3.04 4.81
CA PHE A 78 -13.24 -2.91 4.54
C PHE A 78 -12.65 -1.63 5.13
N SER A 79 -13.31 -0.48 4.94
CA SER A 79 -12.82 0.80 5.46
C SER A 79 -12.65 0.75 6.98
N VAL A 80 -13.66 0.23 7.68
CA VAL A 80 -13.63 0.05 9.14
C VAL A 80 -12.54 -0.95 9.53
N GLY A 81 -12.42 -2.07 8.81
CA GLY A 81 -11.38 -3.07 9.06
C GLY A 81 -9.97 -2.51 8.90
N VAL A 82 -9.73 -1.65 7.89
CA VAL A 82 -8.44 -0.98 7.67
C VAL A 82 -8.14 -0.02 8.81
N GLU A 83 -9.10 0.81 9.22
CA GLU A 83 -8.93 1.77 10.32
C GLU A 83 -8.57 1.05 11.63
N ILE A 84 -9.32 0.00 11.99
CA ILE A 84 -9.03 -0.83 13.16
C ILE A 84 -7.65 -1.50 13.05
N GLY A 85 -7.32 -2.08 11.89
CA GLY A 85 -6.04 -2.73 11.67
C GLY A 85 -4.86 -1.77 11.78
N GLN A 86 -4.99 -0.56 11.23
CA GLN A 86 -3.97 0.49 11.32
C GLN A 86 -3.77 0.95 12.77
N GLU A 87 -4.86 1.22 13.49
CA GLU A 87 -4.79 1.59 14.91
C GLU A 87 -4.16 0.49 15.76
N ALA A 88 -4.54 -0.77 15.53
CA ALA A 88 -3.98 -1.92 16.23
C ALA A 88 -2.46 -2.05 15.99
N ILE A 89 -2.01 -1.89 14.75
CA ILE A 89 -0.58 -1.90 14.41
C ILE A 89 0.14 -0.73 15.11
N VAL A 90 -0.43 0.48 15.11
CA VAL A 90 0.16 1.63 15.78
C VAL A 90 0.29 1.37 17.28
N VAL A 91 -0.76 0.91 17.94
CA VAL A 91 -0.76 0.64 19.39
C VAL A 91 0.22 -0.48 19.76
N ALA A 92 0.34 -1.52 18.94
CA ALA A 92 1.24 -2.64 19.22
C ALA A 92 2.71 -2.31 18.90
N PHE A 93 2.98 -1.72 17.73
CA PHE A 93 4.33 -1.56 17.20
C PHE A 93 4.99 -0.24 17.62
N LEU A 94 4.24 0.87 17.65
CA LEU A 94 4.83 2.19 17.89
C LEU A 94 5.52 2.31 19.25
N PRO A 95 4.98 1.78 20.37
CA PRO A 95 5.68 1.83 21.66
C PRO A 95 7.02 1.11 21.60
N LEU A 96 7.05 -0.12 21.05
CA LEU A 96 8.28 -0.90 20.93
C LEU A 96 9.32 -0.20 20.05
N ALA A 97 8.89 0.30 18.89
CA ALA A 97 9.73 1.07 17.99
C ALA A 97 10.27 2.34 18.68
N PHE A 98 9.44 3.05 19.45
CA PHE A 98 9.85 4.23 20.19
C PHE A 98 10.88 3.91 21.26
N LEU A 99 10.72 2.84 22.04
CA LEU A 99 11.69 2.41 23.04
C LEU A 99 13.03 2.03 22.42
N LEU A 100 13.01 1.28 21.31
CA LEU A 100 14.22 0.76 20.66
C LEU A 100 14.91 1.78 19.73
N ARG A 101 14.29 2.94 19.45
CA ARG A 101 14.74 3.88 18.41
C ARG A 101 16.20 4.34 18.51
N LYS A 102 16.76 4.39 19.72
CA LYS A 102 18.14 4.83 19.96
C LYS A 102 19.17 3.69 19.82
N THR A 103 18.73 2.44 19.75
CA THR A 103 19.62 1.28 19.65
C THR A 103 20.24 1.16 18.25
N ARG A 104 21.49 0.68 18.19
CA ARG A 104 22.16 0.40 16.91
C ARG A 104 21.43 -0.68 16.11
N TYR A 105 20.90 -1.69 16.80
CA TYR A 105 20.12 -2.77 16.20
C TYR A 105 18.92 -2.23 15.45
N TYR A 106 18.08 -1.41 16.09
CA TYR A 106 16.90 -0.83 15.44
C TYR A 106 17.28 0.04 14.23
N ARG A 107 18.27 0.93 14.38
CA ARG A 107 18.66 1.84 13.28
C ARG A 107 19.25 1.11 12.07
N VAL A 108 20.04 0.05 12.29
CA VAL A 108 20.74 -0.64 11.21
C VAL A 108 19.95 -1.86 10.71
N ALA A 109 19.64 -2.81 11.59
CA ALA A 109 18.98 -4.05 11.21
C ALA A 109 17.51 -3.82 10.82
N VAL A 110 16.74 -3.12 11.65
CA VAL A 110 15.30 -2.96 11.41
C VAL A 110 15.05 -1.89 10.35
N LEU A 111 15.48 -0.64 10.61
CA LEU A 111 15.17 0.46 9.70
C LEU A 111 15.93 0.35 8.38
N ARG A 112 17.27 0.29 8.42
CA ARG A 112 18.06 0.36 7.19
C ARG A 112 17.93 -0.91 6.35
N TRP A 113 18.21 -2.07 6.90
CA TRP A 113 18.11 -3.32 6.15
C TRP A 113 16.67 -3.70 5.82
N GLY A 114 15.73 -3.50 6.75
CA GLY A 114 14.31 -3.72 6.47
C GLY A 114 13.79 -2.82 5.34
N SER A 115 14.13 -1.53 5.34
CA SER A 115 13.71 -0.63 4.25
C SER A 115 14.39 -0.97 2.93
N LEU A 116 15.67 -1.36 2.92
CA LEU A 116 16.35 -1.81 1.71
C LEU A 116 15.68 -3.06 1.11
N LEU A 117 15.28 -4.02 1.95
CA LEU A 117 14.55 -5.20 1.51
C LEU A 117 13.19 -4.81 0.88
N ILE A 118 12.44 -3.92 1.54
CA ILE A 118 11.17 -3.42 1.01
C ILE A 118 11.38 -2.69 -0.32
N VAL A 119 12.44 -1.89 -0.47
CA VAL A 119 12.80 -1.22 -1.74
C VAL A 119 13.01 -2.24 -2.85
N ILE A 120 13.77 -3.31 -2.59
CA ILE A 120 14.04 -4.36 -3.60
C ILE A 120 12.74 -5.04 -4.02
N ILE A 121 11.91 -5.44 -3.06
CA ILE A 121 10.65 -6.13 -3.33
C ILE A 121 9.68 -5.19 -4.06
N ALA A 122 9.49 -3.97 -3.58
CA ALA A 122 8.58 -3.00 -4.18
C ALA A 122 9.03 -2.59 -5.59
N MET A 123 10.34 -2.47 -5.83
CA MET A 123 10.88 -2.22 -7.16
C MET A 123 10.61 -3.37 -8.12
N GLY A 124 10.85 -4.61 -7.69
CA GLY A 124 10.53 -5.80 -8.50
C GLY A 124 9.04 -5.86 -8.86
N TRP A 125 8.17 -5.60 -7.88
CA TRP A 125 6.73 -5.56 -8.08
C TRP A 125 6.32 -4.45 -9.05
N PHE A 126 6.86 -3.25 -8.87
CA PHE A 126 6.59 -2.11 -9.73
C PHE A 126 7.00 -2.41 -11.17
N VAL A 127 8.21 -2.93 -11.41
CA VAL A 127 8.67 -3.25 -12.76
C VAL A 127 7.80 -4.31 -13.41
N GLN A 128 7.47 -5.38 -12.68
CA GLN A 128 6.61 -6.46 -13.18
C GLN A 128 5.25 -5.93 -13.64
N ARG A 129 4.59 -5.06 -12.85
CA ARG A 129 3.28 -4.49 -13.22
C ARG A 129 3.41 -3.39 -14.26
N ALA A 130 4.32 -2.44 -14.06
CA ALA A 130 4.46 -1.28 -14.93
C ALA A 130 4.88 -1.67 -16.35
N PHE A 131 5.66 -2.73 -16.54
CA PHE A 131 6.11 -3.18 -17.86
C PHE A 131 5.47 -4.49 -18.33
N ASN A 132 4.63 -5.13 -17.49
CA ASN A 132 4.01 -6.42 -17.78
C ASN A 132 5.04 -7.52 -18.10
N ILE A 133 6.12 -7.57 -17.32
CA ILE A 133 7.23 -8.51 -17.48
C ILE A 133 7.21 -9.53 -16.35
N ALA A 134 7.23 -10.83 -16.68
CA ALA A 134 7.42 -11.86 -15.68
C ALA A 134 8.89 -11.93 -15.27
N ILE A 135 9.18 -11.63 -13.99
CA ILE A 135 10.52 -11.77 -13.42
C ILE A 135 10.63 -13.18 -12.81
N PRO A 136 11.47 -14.08 -13.36
CA PRO A 136 11.62 -15.44 -12.83
C PRO A 136 12.01 -15.43 -11.35
N GLY A 137 11.35 -16.26 -10.54
CA GLY A 137 11.55 -16.33 -9.08
C GLY A 137 10.81 -15.26 -8.27
N PHE A 138 10.61 -14.05 -8.83
CA PHE A 138 9.79 -13.02 -8.19
C PHE A 138 8.28 -13.26 -8.41
N SER A 139 7.92 -13.84 -9.56
CA SER A 139 6.55 -14.27 -9.85
C SER A 139 6.00 -15.33 -8.90
N ALA A 140 6.87 -16.10 -8.23
CA ALA A 140 6.48 -17.03 -7.17
C ALA A 140 6.08 -16.31 -5.87
N ILE A 141 6.59 -15.10 -5.66
CA ILE A 141 6.31 -14.26 -4.49
C ILE A 141 5.11 -13.34 -4.76
N ILE A 142 5.04 -12.76 -5.96
CA ILE A 142 3.95 -11.86 -6.39
C ILE A 142 3.44 -12.32 -7.77
N PRO A 143 2.41 -13.18 -7.84
CA PRO A 143 1.89 -13.73 -9.08
C PRO A 143 1.10 -12.69 -9.88
N ASN A 144 1.26 -12.67 -11.21
CA ASN A 144 0.59 -11.75 -12.14
C ASN A 144 -0.93 -11.83 -12.05
#